data_AF-A0A0B7BXJ8-F1
#
_entry.id   AF-A0A0B7BXJ8-F1
#
_cell.length_a   1.000
_cell.length_b   1.000
_cell.length_c   1.000
_cell.angle_alpha   90.00
_cell.angle_beta   90.00
_cell.angle_gamma   90.00
#
_symmetry.space_group_name_H-M   'P 1'
#
loop_
_entity.id
_entity.type
_entity.pdbx_description
1 polymer ?
#
loop_
_entity_poly.entity_id
_entity_poly.type
_entity_poly.pdbx_seq_one_letter_code
_entity_poly.pdbx_strand_id
1 'polypeptide(L)' 'FMRIWHDNSGRGKFGSWYLNYIIVRDIQTDAKQLFIANRWFAVEEDDGQVDRVIPAANQEQMSDFSYQFGERS' A
#
# COMPACT_ATOMS: atom_id res chain seq x y z
N PHE A 1 -6.49 -9.62 -4.97
CA PHE A 1 -5.64 -8.47 -5.36
C PHE A 1 -6.45 -7.19 -5.20
N MET A 2 -5.80 -6.04 -5.07
CA MET A 2 -6.43 -4.71 -5.00
C MET A 2 -5.81 -3.80 -6.04
N ARG A 3 -6.63 -3.04 -6.77
CA ARG A 3 -6.15 -1.99 -7.66
C ARG A 3 -6.25 -0.64 -6.97
N ILE A 4 -5.20 0.16 -7.03
CA ILE A 4 -5.18 1.53 -6.54
C ILE A 4 -4.63 2.46 -7.63
N TRP A 5 -5.25 3.63 -7.74
CA TRP A 5 -4.89 4.66 -8.70
C TRP A 5 -5.22 6.04 -8.14
N HIS A 6 -4.48 7.06 -8.58
CA HIS A 6 -4.78 8.47 -8.36
C HIS A 6 -4.61 9.26 -9.66
N ASP A 7 -5.27 10.40 -9.75
CA ASP A 7 -5.30 11.26 -10.94
C ASP A 7 -4.04 12.13 -11.12
N ASN A 8 -3.03 11.95 -10.26
CA ASN A 8 -1.83 12.78 -10.20
C ASN A 8 -2.10 14.29 -10.06
N SER A 9 -3.25 14.67 -9.51
CA SER A 9 -3.54 16.08 -9.24
C SER A 9 -2.60 16.65 -8.19
N GLY A 10 -2.14 17.88 -8.40
CA GLY A 10 -1.10 18.53 -7.61
C GLY A 10 0.04 19.06 -8.49
N ARG A 11 0.82 20.02 -8.00
CA ARG A 11 1.97 20.56 -8.74
C ARG A 11 3.26 19.88 -8.32
N GLY A 12 4.02 19.32 -9.27
CA GLY A 12 5.25 18.58 -8.97
C GLY A 12 5.01 17.49 -7.93
N LYS A 13 5.90 17.40 -6.93
CA LYS A 13 5.85 16.40 -5.86
C LYS A 13 4.54 16.35 -5.04
N PHE A 14 3.67 17.36 -5.13
CA PHE A 14 2.40 17.35 -4.43
C PHE A 14 1.36 16.40 -5.06
N GLY A 15 1.60 15.91 -6.28
CA GLY A 15 0.82 14.83 -6.89
C GLY A 15 1.36 13.42 -6.60
N SER A 16 2.60 13.31 -6.11
CA SER A 16 3.32 12.06 -5.89
C SER A 16 2.93 11.36 -4.59
N TRP A 17 2.63 10.06 -4.65
CA TRP A 17 2.38 9.24 -3.47
C TRP A 17 3.45 8.16 -3.33
N TYR A 18 4.10 8.07 -2.16
CA TYR A 18 4.80 6.85 -1.77
C TYR A 18 3.85 6.01 -0.92
N LEU A 19 3.45 4.86 -1.44
CA LEU A 19 2.55 3.95 -0.74
C LEU A 19 3.36 2.82 -0.10
N ASN A 20 3.33 2.73 1.23
CA ASN A 20 3.95 1.64 1.97
C ASN A 20 3.09 0.37 1.87
N TYR A 21 1.88 0.43 2.43
CA TYR A 21 0.97 -0.69 2.52
C TYR A 21 -0.47 -0.21 2.68
N ILE A 22 -1.41 -1.12 2.48
CA ILE A 22 -2.84 -0.91 2.72
C ILE A 22 -3.34 -2.03 3.64
N ILE A 23 -4.12 -1.68 4.66
CA ILE A 23 -4.82 -2.62 5.53
C ILE A 23 -6.31 -2.44 5.30
N VAL A 24 -6.98 -3.51 4.89
CA VAL A 24 -8.44 -3.58 4.83
C VAL A 24 -8.92 -4.37 6.04
N ARG A 25 -9.75 -3.75 6.88
CA ARG A 25 -10.37 -4.39 8.05
C ARG A 25 -11.84 -4.66 7.74
N ASP A 26 -12.25 -5.92 7.81
CA ASP A 26 -13.65 -6.29 7.85
C ASP A 26 -14.22 -5.93 9.22
N ILE A 27 -15.19 -5.02 9.25
CA ILE A 27 -15.80 -4.53 10.48
C ILE A 27 -16.70 -5.56 11.18
N GLN A 28 -17.16 -6.59 10.46
CA GLN A 28 -18.04 -7.62 11.01
C GLN A 28 -17.23 -8.75 11.66
N THR A 29 -16.12 -9.14 11.04
CA THR A 29 -15.30 -10.28 11.47
C THR A 29 -14.02 -9.87 12.18
N ASP A 30 -13.66 -8.59 12.15
CA ASP A 30 -12.36 -8.04 12.54
C ASP A 30 -11.16 -8.60 11.74
N ALA A 31 -11.42 -9.34 10.66
CA ALA A 31 -10.37 -9.87 9.81
C ALA A 31 -9.63 -8.73 9.10
N LYS A 32 -8.30 -8.80 9.08
CA LYS A 32 -7.44 -7.84 8.41
C LYS A 32 -6.78 -8.48 7.19
N GLN A 33 -6.88 -7.81 6.06
CA GLN A 33 -6.13 -8.13 4.85
C GLN A 33 -5.07 -7.06 4.61
N LEU A 34 -3.81 -7.50 4.50
CA LEU A 34 -2.68 -6.63 4.19
C LEU A 34 -2.34 -6.69 2.70
N PHE A 35 -1.94 -5.56 2.14
CA PHE A 35 -1.38 -5.42 0.80
C PHE A 35 -0.12 -4.57 0.89
N ILE A 36 1.03 -5.13 0.54
CA ILE A 36 2.32 -4.44 0.63
C ILE A 36 2.66 -3.84 -0.74
N ALA A 37 2.91 -2.53 -0.77
CA ALA A 37 3.19 -1.77 -1.98
C ALA A 37 4.67 -1.38 -2.06
N ASN A 38 5.17 -0.65 -1.04
CA ASN A 38 6.52 -0.10 -0.91
C ASN A 38 7.07 0.52 -2.22
N ARG A 39 6.25 1.36 -2.87
CA ARG A 39 6.55 1.93 -4.19
C ARG A 39 5.96 3.32 -4.37
N TRP A 40 6.58 4.07 -5.28
CA TRP A 40 6.02 5.33 -5.75
C TRP A 40 4.88 5.11 -6.74
N PHE A 41 3.87 5.97 -6.62
CA PHE A 41 2.76 6.17 -7.55
C PHE A 41 2.87 7.63 -7.98
N ALA A 42 3.62 7.85 -9.05
CA ALA A 42 4.04 9.18 -9.48
C ALA A 42 4.59 9.12 -10.90
N VAL A 43 4.36 10.15 -11.71
CA VAL A 43 4.89 10.21 -13.09
C VAL A 43 6.38 10.57 -13.12
N GLU A 44 6.88 11.19 -12.05
CA GLU A 44 8.25 11.68 -11.91
C GLU A 44 9.16 10.80 -11.04
N GLU A 45 8.64 9.73 -10.43
CA GLU A 45 9.39 8.80 -9.57
C GLU A 45 9.21 7.33 -10.00
N ASP A 46 10.11 6.46 -9.52
CA ASP A 46 10.14 5.00 -9.79
C ASP A 46 9.96 4.66 -11.28
N ASP A 47 8.87 4.02 -11.66
CA ASP A 47 8.58 3.62 -13.05
C ASP A 47 7.55 4.53 -13.75
N GLY A 48 7.21 5.68 -13.16
CA GLY A 48 6.27 6.64 -13.74
C GLY A 48 4.80 6.24 -13.66
N GLN A 49 4.46 5.13 -12.99
CA GLN A 49 3.10 4.59 -12.96
C GLN A 49 2.31 5.10 -11.76
N VAL A 50 1.08 5.56 -12.01
CA VAL A 50 0.13 6.02 -10.97
C VAL A 50 -1.00 5.01 -10.70
N ASP A 51 -1.00 3.86 -11.39
CA ASP A 51 -1.98 2.78 -11.27
C ASP A 51 -1.26 1.46 -11.01
N ARG A 52 -1.65 0.71 -9.98
CA ARG A 52 -1.11 -0.64 -9.73
C ARG A 52 -2.15 -1.60 -9.18
N VAL A 53 -1.94 -2.87 -9.51
CA VAL A 53 -2.60 -4.02 -8.89
C VAL A 53 -1.64 -4.67 -7.91
N ILE A 54 -2.07 -4.79 -6.65
CA ILE A 54 -1.25 -5.28 -5.54
C ILE A 54 -1.86 -6.59 -5.03
N PRO A 55 -1.09 -7.69 -4.96
CA PRO A 55 -1.56 -8.93 -4.39
C PRO A 55 -1.77 -8.79 -2.88
N ALA A 56 -2.65 -9.64 -2.34
CA ALA A 56 -2.73 -9.80 -0.88
C ALA A 56 -1.38 -10.30 -0.36
N ALA A 57 -0.96 -9.79 0.79
CA ALA A 57 0.23 -10.27 1.47
C ALA A 57 0.08 -11.75 1.80
N ASN A 58 1.15 -12.52 1.60
CA ASN A 58 1.20 -13.92 2.01
C ASN A 58 1.43 -14.03 3.54
N GLN A 59 1.44 -15.26 4.07
CA GLN A 59 1.60 -15.49 5.51
C GLN A 59 2.93 -14.95 6.06
N GLU A 60 4.03 -15.13 5.32
CA GLU A 60 5.38 -14.66 5.70
C GLU A 60 5.41 -13.13 5.80
N GLN A 61 4.87 -12.44 4.80
CA GLN A 61 4.74 -10.99 4.79
C GLN A 61 3.85 -10.47 5.92
N MET A 62 2.77 -11.20 6.25
CA MET A 62 1.92 -10.83 7.37
C MET A 62 2.60 -11.06 8.73
N SER A 63 3.39 -12.12 8.89
CA SER A 63 4.16 -12.36 10.12
C SER A 63 5.23 -11.29 10.33
N ASP A 64 5.98 -10.96 9.27
CA ASP A 64 7.01 -9.92 9.32
C ASP A 64 6.40 -8.55 9.65
N PHE A 65 5.27 -8.22 9.01
CA PHE A 65 4.53 -7.01 9.32
C PHE A 65 4.08 -6.99 10.79
N SER A 66 3.50 -8.09 11.26
CA SER A 66 3.02 -8.17 12.65
C SER A 66 4.17 -8.03 13.66
N TYR A 67 5.34 -8.58 13.36
CA TYR A 67 6.54 -8.40 14.19
C TYR A 67 7.03 -6.95 14.18
N GLN A 68 7.17 -6.35 13.00
CA GLN A 68 7.68 -4.98 12.85
C GLN A 68 6.77 -3.90 13.46
N PHE A 69 5.45 -4.13 13.46
CA PHE A 69 4.46 -3.15 13.91
C PHE A 69 3.80 -3.51 15.24
N GLY A 70 3.96 -4.73 15.76
CA GLY A 70 3.46 -5.18 17.06
C GLY A 70 4.32 -4.73 18.25
N GLU A 71 5.60 -4.40 18.04
CA GLU A 71 6.48 -3.86 19.09
C GLU A 71 6.29 -2.34 19.35
N ARG A 72 5.39 -1.68 18.62
CA ARG A 72 5.20 -0.21 18.67
C ARG A 72 3.81 0.25 19.14
N SER A 73 3.00 -0.65 19.68
CA SER A 73 1.69 -0.33 20.30
C SER A 73 1.74 -0.32 21.82
#